data_AF-A0A3P1UVV6-F1
#
_entry.id   AF-A0A3P1UVV6-F1
#
_cell.length_a   1.000
_cell.length_b   1.000
_cell.length_c   1.000
_cell.angle_alpha   90.00
_cell.angle_beta   90.00
_cell.angle_gamma   90.00
#
_symmetry.space_group_name_H-M   'P 1'
#
loop_
_entity.id
_entity.type
_entity.pdbx_description
1 polymer ?
#
loop_
_entity_poly.entity_id
_entity_poly.type
_entity_poly.pdbx_seq_one_letter_code
_entity_poly.pdbx_strand_id
1 'polypeptide(L)'
;MDEIKVREHILKEQSDSSEIIPKDIRVLNGNKVKVGVLDGDFINRKTFIENKFGDIQIIDRNPRPKNSDHGELVLKALREENKLGLIAGSIGENYDKNPGTGVIPKLETYEKVLEKFDPNQKVKVFSQSWGVPEKIGSYRAKNENDRMRALSSGELDEGRKIFNFYKEQVNKDSLFVWANGNTLINNQNQVVLFNDAYYQAGLPYLYSDLEKGWITVVGVKKNNGNILNKHYTDTPHLAYPGNAKWWAISADAEVTDSSGKIHRGSSFAAPRVARAAALVAEKYDWMTADQVRQTLFTTTDRTEIDVNETYVRNIVHSPDGIYGWGMLNQERALKGPGAFINIRRQYEYAQNSNNIFKADIPENKISYFENDIVGDGGLEKLGKGTLHLTGNNSYERGSVVKEGTLEIHKVHASQVNIENQGTLVLHSKAIIGYNTNPYSVIDSEEITASDIIAKDVDNKGTVKVKGTTAIIGGDYIAHSGSKTEMDFSSKVRVLGKVDIQGGAITLSSNRYTTLREIATIIEASKVQGNISTVETNGMRTANVEVEDGKVIATLSRQNPVEYIGENAEASSKNVAENVEKVFQDLDQKVLSGTATKEELTMGS
;
A
#
# COMPACT_ATOMS: atom_id res chain seq x y z
N MET A 1 38.11 -17.61 5.87
CA MET A 1 36.86 -18.34 6.17
C MET A 1 36.32 -18.87 4.85
N ASP A 2 35.72 -20.06 4.86
CA ASP A 2 34.95 -20.56 3.71
C ASP A 2 33.77 -19.60 3.42
N GLU A 3 33.40 -19.40 2.15
CA GLU A 3 32.43 -18.41 1.70
C GLU A 3 31.08 -18.55 2.43
N ILE A 4 30.65 -19.79 2.66
CA ILE A 4 29.42 -20.10 3.42
C ILE A 4 29.50 -19.54 4.84
N LYS A 5 30.62 -19.75 5.54
CA LYS A 5 30.81 -19.25 6.91
C LYS A 5 30.86 -17.73 6.97
N VAL A 6 31.40 -17.08 5.93
CA VAL A 6 31.40 -15.61 5.80
C VAL A 6 29.96 -15.10 5.68
N ARG A 7 29.18 -15.72 4.78
CA ARG A 7 27.77 -15.36 4.56
C ARG A 7 26.91 -15.58 5.81
N GLU A 8 27.08 -16.71 6.51
CA GLU A 8 26.37 -16.99 7.77
C GLU A 8 26.74 -15.99 8.88
N HIS A 9 28.02 -15.64 9.00
CA HIS A 9 28.46 -14.64 9.97
C HIS A 9 27.84 -13.26 9.70
N ILE A 10 27.83 -12.85 8.43
CA ILE A 10 27.21 -11.58 7.99
C ILE A 10 25.71 -11.55 8.31
N LEU A 11 24.99 -12.65 8.02
CA LEU A 11 23.56 -12.75 8.32
C LEU A 11 23.30 -12.69 9.84
N LYS A 12 24.19 -13.27 10.65
CA LYS A 12 24.09 -13.22 12.11
C LYS A 12 24.28 -11.80 12.67
N GLU A 13 25.27 -11.04 12.16
CA GLU A 13 25.47 -9.64 12.57
C GLU A 13 24.21 -8.79 12.33
N GLN A 14 23.49 -9.06 11.26
CA GLN A 14 22.22 -8.43 10.92
C GLN A 14 21.08 -8.88 11.85
N SER A 15 20.96 -10.19 12.11
CA SER A 15 19.89 -10.74 12.97
C SER A 15 19.97 -10.25 14.41
N ASP A 16 21.18 -9.98 14.89
CA ASP A 16 21.45 -9.50 16.25
C ASP A 16 21.10 -8.01 16.44
N SER A 17 20.74 -7.29 15.36
CA SER A 17 20.33 -5.89 15.47
C SER A 17 19.03 -5.70 16.28
N SER A 18 19.10 -4.79 17.25
CA SER A 18 17.98 -4.34 18.09
C SER A 18 17.12 -3.25 17.46
N GLU A 19 17.39 -2.87 16.20
CA GLU A 19 16.62 -1.85 15.50
C GLU A 19 15.14 -2.24 15.40
N ILE A 20 14.26 -1.32 15.82
CA ILE A 20 12.82 -1.50 15.77
C ILE A 20 12.32 -1.06 14.40
N ILE A 21 11.65 -1.98 13.71
CA ILE A 21 11.02 -1.70 12.42
C ILE A 21 9.76 -0.85 12.69
N PRO A 22 9.65 0.34 12.06
CA PRO A 22 8.54 1.24 12.30
C PRO A 22 7.24 0.66 11.75
N LYS A 23 6.12 1.05 12.36
CA LYS A 23 4.77 0.76 11.89
C LYS A 23 3.97 2.04 11.82
N ASP A 24 2.93 2.06 10.99
CA ASP A 24 2.00 3.17 10.99
C ASP A 24 1.11 3.11 12.23
N ILE A 25 1.33 4.05 13.16
CA ILE A 25 0.58 4.13 14.42
C ILE A 25 -0.75 4.87 14.29
N ARG A 26 -1.10 5.37 13.10
CA ARG A 26 -2.36 6.08 12.87
C ARG A 26 -3.54 5.12 13.00
N VAL A 27 -4.48 5.44 13.89
CA VAL A 27 -5.75 4.71 14.00
C VAL A 27 -6.76 5.34 13.04
N LEU A 28 -7.21 4.57 12.05
CA LEU A 28 -8.20 4.99 11.07
C LEU A 28 -9.56 4.40 11.42
N ASN A 29 -10.47 5.24 11.86
CA ASN A 29 -11.85 4.87 12.20
C ASN A 29 -12.87 5.44 11.21
N GLY A 30 -12.40 6.11 10.15
CA GLY A 30 -13.23 6.69 9.08
C GLY A 30 -13.68 8.14 9.33
N ASN A 31 -13.40 8.74 10.50
CA ASN A 31 -13.92 10.08 10.86
C ASN A 31 -13.56 11.22 9.89
N LYS A 32 -12.58 11.02 9.00
CA LYS A 32 -12.09 12.05 8.06
C LYS A 32 -12.52 11.82 6.62
N VAL A 33 -13.18 10.70 6.32
CA VAL A 33 -13.61 10.35 4.97
C VAL A 33 -15.08 9.98 4.98
N LYS A 34 -15.73 10.17 3.82
CA LYS A 34 -17.12 9.79 3.60
C LYS A 34 -17.24 8.72 2.53
N VAL A 35 -18.34 7.97 2.59
CA VAL A 35 -18.82 7.10 1.51
C VAL A 35 -20.20 7.58 1.07
N GLY A 36 -20.37 7.73 -0.24
CA GLY A 36 -21.66 7.97 -0.87
C GLY A 36 -22.41 6.65 -0.97
N VAL A 37 -23.64 6.58 -0.47
CA VAL A 37 -24.46 5.36 -0.48
C VAL A 37 -25.73 5.64 -1.28
N LEU A 38 -25.96 4.86 -2.34
CA LEU A 38 -27.16 4.96 -3.15
C LEU A 38 -28.00 3.68 -3.00
N ASP A 39 -29.21 3.84 -2.47
CA ASP A 39 -30.14 2.75 -2.18
C ASP A 39 -31.60 3.22 -2.29
N GLY A 40 -32.56 2.32 -2.06
CA GLY A 40 -33.99 2.58 -2.27
C GLY A 40 -34.53 3.77 -1.48
N ASP A 41 -34.34 3.79 -0.16
CA ASP A 41 -34.94 4.81 0.71
C ASP A 41 -34.11 5.11 1.95
N PHE A 42 -33.91 6.41 2.20
CA PHE A 42 -33.33 6.98 3.41
C PHE A 42 -34.20 8.15 3.94
N ILE A 43 -35.21 8.58 3.19
CA ILE A 43 -35.97 9.81 3.45
C ILE A 43 -37.14 9.53 4.39
N ASN A 44 -37.87 8.42 4.22
CA ASN A 44 -39.07 8.17 5.04
C ASN A 44 -38.73 7.93 6.52
N ARG A 45 -37.53 7.43 6.82
CA ARG A 45 -37.02 7.22 8.18
C ARG A 45 -35.82 8.10 8.52
N LYS A 46 -35.70 9.27 7.87
CA LYS A 46 -34.56 10.20 7.98
C LYS A 46 -34.09 10.42 9.43
N THR A 47 -34.98 10.91 10.30
CA THR A 47 -34.64 11.20 11.70
C THR A 47 -34.19 9.96 12.48
N PHE A 48 -34.79 8.80 12.22
CA PHE A 48 -34.37 7.56 12.86
C PHE A 48 -32.96 7.14 12.40
N ILE A 49 -32.68 7.24 11.10
CA ILE A 49 -31.37 6.91 10.52
C ILE A 49 -30.30 7.87 11.04
N GLU A 50 -30.58 9.18 11.05
CA GLU A 50 -29.67 10.21 11.60
C GLU A 50 -29.35 9.92 13.07
N ASN A 51 -30.36 9.64 13.90
CA ASN A 51 -30.15 9.31 15.31
C ASN A 51 -29.36 8.01 15.52
N LYS A 52 -29.53 7.02 14.63
CA LYS A 52 -28.88 5.71 14.75
C LYS A 52 -27.43 5.71 14.28
N PHE A 53 -27.11 6.41 13.20
CA PHE A 53 -25.80 6.36 12.53
C PHE A 53 -24.93 7.60 12.81
N GLY A 54 -25.51 8.69 13.30
CA GLY A 54 -24.81 9.92 13.67
C GLY A 54 -24.31 10.71 12.46
N ASP A 55 -23.04 10.53 12.09
CA ASP A 55 -22.38 11.23 10.97
C ASP A 55 -22.88 10.73 9.60
N ILE A 56 -24.11 11.12 9.26
CA ILE A 56 -24.78 10.83 7.99
C ILE A 56 -25.49 12.07 7.45
N GLN A 57 -25.29 12.34 6.17
CA GLN A 57 -26.02 13.37 5.41
C GLN A 57 -26.99 12.68 4.46
N ILE A 58 -28.29 12.87 4.66
CA ILE A 58 -29.33 12.32 3.80
C ILE A 58 -29.73 13.37 2.75
N ILE A 59 -29.56 13.03 1.48
CA ILE A 59 -29.90 13.90 0.35
C ILE A 59 -31.42 13.90 0.14
N ASP A 60 -32.03 15.09 0.21
CA ASP A 60 -33.45 15.25 -0.04
C ASP A 60 -33.79 15.09 -1.52
N ARG A 61 -34.97 14.50 -1.80
CA ARG A 61 -35.51 14.23 -3.14
C ARG A 61 -37.04 14.39 -3.16
N ASN A 62 -37.57 14.82 -4.31
CA ASN A 62 -39.01 14.89 -4.61
C ASN A 62 -39.32 14.11 -5.91
N PRO A 63 -40.35 13.24 -5.99
CA PRO A 63 -41.22 12.76 -4.90
C PRO A 63 -40.48 11.91 -3.88
N ARG A 64 -41.08 11.74 -2.70
CA ARG A 64 -40.52 10.86 -1.66
C ARG A 64 -40.46 9.41 -2.18
N PRO A 65 -39.35 8.69 -1.92
CA PRO A 65 -39.20 7.28 -2.32
C PRO A 65 -40.21 6.39 -1.58
N LYS A 66 -40.39 5.16 -2.08
CA LYS A 66 -41.21 4.12 -1.41
C LYS A 66 -40.55 3.67 -0.12
N ASN A 67 -41.34 3.48 0.94
CA ASN A 67 -40.84 3.00 2.24
C ASN A 67 -40.18 1.62 2.10
N SER A 68 -38.88 1.55 2.36
CA SER A 68 -38.06 0.33 2.36
C SER A 68 -37.02 0.40 3.48
N ASP A 69 -36.82 -0.71 4.18
CA ASP A 69 -35.80 -0.84 5.23
C ASP A 69 -34.44 -1.34 4.70
N HIS A 70 -34.36 -1.69 3.40
CA HIS A 70 -33.14 -2.21 2.77
C HIS A 70 -31.94 -1.27 2.93
N GLY A 71 -32.15 0.04 2.70
CA GLY A 71 -31.10 1.05 2.87
C GLY A 71 -30.55 1.09 4.30
N GLU A 72 -31.41 0.93 5.32
CA GLU A 72 -30.97 0.87 6.72
C GLU A 72 -30.04 -0.33 6.98
N LEU A 73 -30.36 -1.49 6.40
CA LEU A 73 -29.53 -2.70 6.52
C LEU A 73 -28.20 -2.56 5.78
N VAL A 74 -28.18 -1.90 4.62
CA VAL A 74 -26.96 -1.54 3.90
C VAL A 74 -26.07 -0.63 4.74
N LEU A 75 -26.65 0.40 5.36
CA LEU A 75 -25.91 1.28 6.28
C LEU A 75 -25.39 0.50 7.50
N LYS A 76 -26.16 -0.47 8.04
CA LYS A 76 -25.70 -1.32 9.14
C LYS A 76 -24.48 -2.17 8.74
N ALA A 77 -24.51 -2.80 7.57
CA ALA A 77 -23.40 -3.59 7.04
C ALA A 77 -22.16 -2.73 6.73
N LEU A 78 -22.37 -1.51 6.22
CA LEU A 78 -21.29 -0.54 6.07
C LEU A 78 -20.70 -0.18 7.44
N ARG A 79 -21.56 0.04 8.44
CA ARG A 79 -21.18 0.65 9.70
C ARG A 79 -20.44 -0.24 10.67
N GLU A 80 -20.76 -1.54 10.81
CA GLU A 80 -20.06 -2.53 11.66
C GLU A 80 -19.01 -1.94 12.64
N GLU A 81 -19.47 -1.15 13.62
CA GLU A 81 -18.66 -0.49 14.67
C GLU A 81 -17.68 0.64 14.25
N ASN A 82 -17.51 0.95 12.97
CA ASN A 82 -16.73 2.11 12.49
C ASN A 82 -17.50 3.44 12.57
N LYS A 83 -16.81 4.54 12.26
CA LYS A 83 -17.30 5.92 12.40
C LYS A 83 -17.19 6.78 11.12
N LEU A 84 -16.90 6.15 9.98
CA LEU A 84 -16.90 6.71 8.62
C LEU A 84 -18.06 7.67 8.26
N GLY A 85 -17.83 8.89 7.79
CA GLY A 85 -18.98 9.73 7.42
C GLY A 85 -19.81 9.15 6.26
N LEU A 86 -21.11 9.41 6.23
CA LEU A 86 -22.02 8.86 5.21
C LEU A 86 -22.73 9.95 4.43
N ILE A 87 -22.89 9.76 3.12
CA ILE A 87 -23.72 10.63 2.26
C ILE A 87 -24.74 9.71 1.58
N ALA A 88 -25.99 9.72 2.05
CA ALA A 88 -27.01 8.77 1.65
C ALA A 88 -27.99 9.41 0.65
N GLY A 89 -28.05 8.88 -0.57
CA GLY A 89 -28.95 9.33 -1.63
C GLY A 89 -30.01 8.28 -1.97
N SER A 90 -31.29 8.65 -1.89
CA SER A 90 -32.40 7.74 -2.19
C SER A 90 -32.72 7.70 -3.69
N ILE A 91 -32.68 6.49 -4.27
CA ILE A 91 -32.95 6.23 -5.69
C ILE A 91 -34.23 5.40 -5.94
N GLY A 92 -34.98 5.01 -4.91
CA GLY A 92 -36.27 4.34 -5.05
C GLY A 92 -37.39 5.27 -5.57
N GLU A 93 -38.39 4.71 -6.24
CA GLU A 93 -39.61 5.43 -6.69
C GLU A 93 -40.89 4.61 -6.41
N ASN A 94 -42.03 5.31 -6.36
CA ASN A 94 -43.35 4.69 -6.23
C ASN A 94 -43.80 4.13 -7.58
N TYR A 95 -43.71 2.81 -7.77
CA TYR A 95 -44.32 2.13 -8.91
C TYR A 95 -45.46 1.19 -8.47
N ASP A 96 -46.62 1.35 -9.11
CA ASP A 96 -47.92 0.77 -8.71
C ASP A 96 -48.14 -0.71 -9.12
N LYS A 97 -47.08 -1.48 -9.43
CA LYS A 97 -47.28 -2.89 -9.84
C LYS A 97 -46.58 -3.97 -9.05
N ASN A 98 -45.62 -3.67 -8.15
CA ASN A 98 -45.07 -4.67 -7.22
C ASN A 98 -44.41 -4.00 -5.99
N PRO A 99 -44.66 -4.47 -4.76
CA PRO A 99 -44.05 -3.89 -3.56
C PRO A 99 -42.56 -4.26 -3.40
N GLY A 100 -41.67 -3.24 -3.42
CA GLY A 100 -40.49 -3.22 -2.53
C GLY A 100 -39.08 -3.03 -3.09
N THR A 101 -38.80 -3.15 -4.41
CA THR A 101 -37.40 -3.28 -4.88
C THR A 101 -37.00 -2.49 -6.14
N GLY A 102 -37.93 -1.79 -6.79
CA GLY A 102 -37.61 -0.99 -7.98
C GLY A 102 -36.87 0.30 -7.62
N VAL A 103 -35.68 0.50 -8.19
CA VAL A 103 -34.95 1.78 -8.13
C VAL A 103 -35.00 2.48 -9.49
N ILE A 104 -35.09 3.80 -9.49
CA ILE A 104 -35.02 4.65 -10.69
C ILE A 104 -33.95 5.69 -10.41
N PRO A 105 -32.67 5.37 -10.70
CA PRO A 105 -31.57 6.29 -10.44
C PRO A 105 -31.69 7.51 -11.36
N LYS A 106 -31.37 8.68 -10.81
CA LYS A 106 -31.30 9.96 -11.53
C LYS A 106 -29.91 10.54 -11.34
N LEU A 107 -29.32 11.11 -12.39
CA LEU A 107 -28.02 11.79 -12.36
C LEU A 107 -27.98 12.84 -11.24
N GLU A 108 -29.05 13.60 -11.05
CA GLU A 108 -29.16 14.63 -10.01
C GLU A 108 -28.82 14.09 -8.60
N THR A 109 -29.23 12.85 -8.28
CA THR A 109 -28.91 12.23 -6.99
C THR A 109 -27.41 11.94 -6.88
N TYR A 110 -26.77 11.47 -7.95
CA TYR A 110 -25.32 11.23 -7.97
C TYR A 110 -24.53 12.53 -7.82
N GLU A 111 -24.94 13.58 -8.52
CA GLU A 111 -24.31 14.91 -8.44
C GLU A 111 -24.43 15.49 -7.03
N LYS A 112 -25.63 15.46 -6.44
CA LYS A 112 -25.83 15.93 -5.06
C LYS A 112 -25.03 15.13 -4.03
N VAL A 113 -24.89 13.82 -4.21
CA VAL A 113 -24.02 13.01 -3.34
C VAL A 113 -22.55 13.42 -3.55
N LEU A 114 -22.12 13.58 -4.80
CA LEU A 114 -20.77 14.01 -5.15
C LEU A 114 -20.40 15.36 -4.52
N GLU A 115 -21.32 16.33 -4.55
CA GLU A 115 -21.18 17.67 -3.96
C GLU A 115 -20.96 17.67 -2.43
N LYS A 116 -21.33 16.60 -1.72
CA LYS A 116 -21.17 16.50 -0.26
C LYS A 116 -19.87 15.84 0.19
N PHE A 117 -19.07 15.31 -0.73
CA PHE A 117 -17.72 14.86 -0.41
C PHE A 117 -16.83 16.06 -0.06
N ASP A 118 -15.88 15.85 0.85
CA ASP A 118 -14.79 16.81 1.06
C ASP A 118 -13.97 16.93 -0.24
N PRO A 119 -13.72 18.13 -0.77
CA PRO A 119 -12.86 18.33 -1.94
C PRO A 119 -11.44 17.74 -1.78
N ASN A 120 -10.94 17.65 -0.55
CA ASN A 120 -9.63 17.06 -0.21
C ASN A 120 -9.66 15.53 -0.14
N GLN A 121 -10.84 14.92 -0.11
CA GLN A 121 -10.96 13.47 -0.23
C GLN A 121 -10.74 13.08 -1.70
N LYS A 122 -9.49 12.71 -2.03
CA LYS A 122 -9.07 12.36 -3.39
C LYS A 122 -9.95 11.27 -4.00
N VAL A 123 -10.06 10.12 -3.33
CA VAL A 123 -10.88 9.00 -3.80
C VAL A 123 -12.30 9.09 -3.25
N LYS A 124 -13.27 9.27 -4.15
CA LYS A 124 -14.69 9.40 -3.81
C LYS A 124 -15.38 8.06 -4.00
N VAL A 125 -15.67 7.38 -2.89
CA VAL A 125 -16.20 6.00 -2.91
C VAL A 125 -17.72 6.02 -2.88
N PHE A 126 -18.35 5.41 -3.88
CA PHE A 126 -19.79 5.20 -3.97
C PHE A 126 -20.12 3.72 -3.74
N SER A 127 -20.99 3.43 -2.78
CA SER A 127 -21.58 2.11 -2.53
C SER A 127 -22.97 2.01 -3.16
N GLN A 128 -23.18 0.97 -3.96
CA GLN A 128 -24.39 0.80 -4.77
C GLN A 128 -24.92 -0.62 -4.63
N SER A 129 -26.03 -0.76 -3.90
CA SER A 129 -26.60 -2.05 -3.50
C SER A 129 -27.87 -2.40 -4.28
N TRP A 130 -27.87 -2.10 -5.57
CA TRP A 130 -28.97 -2.33 -6.52
C TRP A 130 -28.44 -2.80 -7.88
N GLY A 131 -29.30 -3.41 -8.70
CA GLY A 131 -28.94 -3.81 -10.07
C GLY A 131 -30.08 -4.49 -10.82
N VAL A 132 -29.93 -4.57 -12.15
CA VAL A 132 -30.86 -5.28 -13.04
C VAL A 132 -30.49 -6.77 -13.03
N PRO A 133 -31.44 -7.68 -12.75
CA PRO A 133 -31.16 -9.11 -12.61
C PRO A 133 -31.03 -9.81 -13.96
N GLU A 134 -30.12 -9.32 -14.79
CA GLU A 134 -29.71 -9.87 -16.07
C GLU A 134 -28.17 -9.96 -16.11
N LYS A 135 -27.66 -11.07 -16.66
CA LYS A 135 -26.22 -11.31 -16.81
C LYS A 135 -25.60 -10.26 -17.72
N ILE A 136 -24.48 -9.65 -17.33
CA ILE A 136 -23.76 -8.71 -18.19
C ILE A 136 -23.39 -9.34 -19.56
N GLY A 137 -23.09 -10.63 -19.60
CA GLY A 137 -22.83 -11.35 -20.84
C GLY A 137 -23.94 -11.24 -21.89
N SER A 138 -25.22 -11.15 -21.48
CA SER A 138 -26.36 -11.05 -22.42
C SER A 138 -26.40 -9.70 -23.15
N TYR A 139 -25.77 -8.66 -22.59
CA TYR A 139 -25.78 -7.31 -23.15
C TYR A 139 -24.79 -7.10 -24.30
N ARG A 140 -23.92 -8.09 -24.59
CA ARG A 140 -23.02 -8.05 -25.77
C ARG A 140 -23.79 -7.92 -27.07
N ALA A 141 -24.89 -8.65 -27.21
CA ALA A 141 -25.72 -8.64 -28.42
C ALA A 141 -26.71 -7.45 -28.48
N LYS A 142 -26.94 -6.76 -27.35
CA LYS A 142 -27.85 -5.60 -27.29
C LYS A 142 -27.19 -4.36 -27.88
N ASN A 143 -28.00 -3.49 -28.50
CA ASN A 143 -27.53 -2.20 -29.01
C ASN A 143 -27.28 -1.19 -27.86
N GLU A 144 -26.66 -0.06 -28.20
CA GLU A 144 -26.29 0.96 -27.21
C GLU A 144 -27.49 1.59 -26.50
N ASN A 145 -28.63 1.78 -27.18
CA ASN A 145 -29.82 2.34 -26.55
C ASN A 145 -30.36 1.42 -25.45
N ASP A 146 -30.42 0.11 -25.73
CA ASP A 146 -30.90 -0.88 -24.75
C ASP A 146 -29.97 -0.97 -23.53
N ARG A 147 -28.66 -0.88 -23.77
CA ARG A 147 -27.64 -0.79 -22.70
C ARG A 147 -27.84 0.45 -21.83
N MET A 148 -28.07 1.61 -22.43
CA MET A 148 -28.30 2.85 -21.68
C MET A 148 -29.60 2.80 -20.88
N ARG A 149 -30.70 2.27 -21.46
CA ARG A 149 -31.95 2.07 -20.74
C ARG A 149 -31.78 1.21 -19.49
N ALA A 150 -30.95 0.18 -19.54
CA ALA A 150 -30.72 -0.69 -18.39
C ALA A 150 -29.94 -0.02 -17.25
N LEU A 151 -29.21 1.09 -17.49
CA LEU A 151 -28.54 1.85 -16.43
C LEU A 151 -29.51 2.71 -15.59
N SER A 152 -30.69 3.02 -16.13
CA SER A 152 -31.66 3.96 -15.57
C SER A 152 -33.07 3.37 -15.51
N SER A 153 -33.19 2.05 -15.39
CA SER A 153 -34.46 1.35 -15.24
C SER A 153 -35.49 1.64 -16.36
N GLY A 154 -35.01 1.89 -17.58
CA GLY A 154 -35.82 2.05 -18.80
C GLY A 154 -35.66 3.39 -19.52
N GLU A 155 -35.11 4.41 -18.86
CA GLU A 155 -35.05 5.78 -19.37
C GLU A 155 -33.76 6.07 -20.17
N LEU A 156 -33.85 6.08 -21.50
CA LEU A 156 -32.67 6.21 -22.39
C LEU A 156 -31.78 7.44 -22.07
N ASP A 157 -32.36 8.64 -22.04
CA ASP A 157 -31.58 9.87 -21.88
C ASP A 157 -30.91 9.95 -20.51
N GLU A 158 -31.61 9.50 -19.48
CA GLU A 158 -31.09 9.45 -18.12
C GLU A 158 -29.96 8.42 -18.00
N GLY A 159 -30.10 7.27 -18.66
CA GLY A 159 -29.06 6.26 -18.74
C GLY A 159 -27.78 6.77 -19.39
N ARG A 160 -27.91 7.58 -20.46
CA ARG A 160 -26.78 8.24 -21.12
C ARG A 160 -26.08 9.24 -20.21
N LYS A 161 -26.84 10.06 -19.48
CA LYS A 161 -26.31 11.02 -18.50
C LYS A 161 -25.52 10.33 -17.40
N ILE A 162 -26.10 9.29 -16.79
CA ILE A 162 -25.45 8.50 -15.72
C ILE A 162 -24.18 7.80 -16.27
N PHE A 163 -24.24 7.23 -17.47
CA PHE A 163 -23.06 6.64 -18.09
C PHE A 163 -21.92 7.65 -18.30
N ASN A 164 -22.24 8.84 -18.82
CA ASN A 164 -21.27 9.91 -19.00
C ASN A 164 -20.68 10.37 -17.66
N PHE A 165 -21.51 10.49 -16.62
CA PHE A 165 -21.06 10.76 -15.26
C PHE A 165 -20.07 9.70 -14.78
N TYR A 166 -20.37 8.41 -14.94
CA TYR A 166 -19.43 7.35 -14.57
C TYR A 166 -18.10 7.49 -15.32
N LYS A 167 -18.12 7.68 -16.64
CA LYS A 167 -16.90 7.88 -17.44
C LYS A 167 -16.09 9.08 -16.98
N GLU A 168 -16.74 10.19 -16.64
CA GLU A 168 -16.05 11.37 -16.13
C GLU A 168 -15.44 11.11 -14.75
N GLN A 169 -16.22 10.55 -13.83
CA GLN A 169 -15.83 10.44 -12.43
C GLN A 169 -14.77 9.37 -12.18
N VAL A 170 -14.74 8.26 -12.93
CA VAL A 170 -13.62 7.30 -12.85
C VAL A 170 -12.29 7.89 -13.31
N ASN A 171 -12.32 8.94 -14.15
CA ASN A 171 -11.12 9.70 -14.53
C ASN A 171 -10.69 10.72 -13.46
N LYS A 172 -11.54 10.97 -12.46
CA LYS A 172 -11.32 11.89 -11.32
C LYS A 172 -11.21 11.12 -9.99
N ASP A 173 -10.68 9.89 -10.05
CA ASP A 173 -10.48 9.01 -8.90
C ASP A 173 -11.76 8.68 -8.10
N SER A 174 -12.94 8.69 -8.72
CA SER A 174 -14.12 8.10 -8.08
C SER A 174 -14.13 6.59 -8.23
N LEU A 175 -14.57 5.90 -7.18
CA LEU A 175 -14.63 4.44 -7.10
C LEU A 175 -16.06 3.99 -6.86
N PHE A 176 -16.64 3.28 -7.81
CA PHE A 176 -17.99 2.74 -7.76
C PHE A 176 -17.96 1.26 -7.36
N VAL A 177 -18.48 0.97 -6.16
CA VAL A 177 -18.53 -0.37 -5.56
C VAL A 177 -19.96 -0.91 -5.63
N TRP A 178 -20.13 -2.01 -6.35
CA TRP A 178 -21.43 -2.56 -6.71
C TRP A 178 -21.68 -3.91 -6.04
N ALA A 179 -22.91 -4.15 -5.62
CA ALA A 179 -23.40 -5.49 -5.35
C ALA A 179 -23.39 -6.33 -6.65
N ASN A 180 -22.75 -7.51 -6.63
CA ASN A 180 -22.58 -8.33 -7.84
C ASN A 180 -23.89 -8.89 -8.42
N GLY A 181 -24.88 -9.12 -7.56
CA GLY A 181 -26.15 -9.75 -7.91
C GLY A 181 -26.51 -10.91 -6.99
N ASN A 182 -27.77 -11.29 -7.00
CA ASN A 182 -28.33 -12.34 -6.15
C ASN A 182 -28.98 -13.42 -7.03
N THR A 183 -30.09 -14.00 -6.59
CA THR A 183 -30.96 -14.87 -7.39
C THR A 183 -32.20 -14.09 -7.82
N LEU A 184 -32.95 -14.62 -8.78
CA LEU A 184 -34.33 -14.16 -9.05
C LEU A 184 -35.30 -15.33 -8.99
N ILE A 185 -36.58 -15.02 -8.75
CA ILE A 185 -37.69 -15.96 -8.93
C ILE A 185 -38.36 -15.59 -10.26
N ASN A 186 -38.41 -16.52 -11.21
CA ASN A 186 -39.01 -16.26 -12.51
C ASN A 186 -40.55 -16.35 -12.45
N ASN A 187 -41.21 -16.06 -13.57
CA ASN A 187 -42.68 -16.10 -13.67
C ASN A 187 -43.27 -17.51 -13.47
N GLN A 188 -42.42 -18.55 -13.51
CA GLN A 188 -42.75 -19.95 -13.23
C GLN A 188 -42.45 -20.35 -11.77
N ASN A 189 -42.17 -19.37 -10.89
CA ASN A 189 -41.81 -19.56 -9.48
C ASN A 189 -40.54 -20.41 -9.26
N GLN A 190 -39.62 -20.41 -10.22
CA GLN A 190 -38.35 -21.13 -10.12
C GLN A 190 -37.22 -20.16 -9.76
N VAL A 191 -36.30 -20.64 -8.92
CA VAL A 191 -35.07 -19.91 -8.59
C VAL A 191 -34.13 -19.95 -9.79
N VAL A 192 -33.73 -18.78 -10.26
CA VAL A 192 -32.73 -18.61 -11.32
C VAL A 192 -31.42 -18.18 -10.69
N LEU A 193 -30.39 -18.98 -10.98
CA LEU A 193 -29.00 -18.74 -10.59
C LEU A 193 -28.23 -18.00 -11.68
N PHE A 194 -27.27 -17.19 -11.25
CA PHE A 194 -26.44 -16.37 -12.12
C PHE A 194 -24.97 -16.77 -12.01
N ASN A 195 -24.38 -17.17 -13.12
CA ASN A 195 -22.95 -17.47 -13.24
C ASN A 195 -22.18 -16.27 -13.83
N ASP A 196 -22.73 -15.07 -13.70
CA ASP A 196 -22.19 -13.82 -14.24
C ASP A 196 -22.76 -12.65 -13.45
N ALA A 197 -22.02 -11.55 -13.38
CA ALA A 197 -22.43 -10.34 -12.69
C ALA A 197 -23.70 -9.75 -13.30
N TYR A 198 -24.49 -9.05 -12.48
CA TYR A 198 -25.59 -8.22 -12.96
C TYR A 198 -25.07 -7.07 -13.83
N TYR A 199 -25.95 -6.51 -14.66
CA TYR A 199 -25.58 -5.55 -15.69
C TYR A 199 -24.72 -4.38 -15.20
N GLN A 200 -25.14 -3.67 -14.15
CA GLN A 200 -24.40 -2.51 -13.61
C GLN A 200 -23.04 -2.93 -13.03
N ALA A 201 -23.03 -4.01 -12.24
CA ALA A 201 -21.84 -4.52 -11.60
C ALA A 201 -20.79 -5.00 -12.62
N GLY A 202 -21.24 -5.58 -13.73
CA GLY A 202 -20.41 -6.07 -14.83
C GLY A 202 -20.05 -5.02 -15.88
N LEU A 203 -20.49 -3.77 -15.77
CA LEU A 203 -20.41 -2.77 -16.84
C LEU A 203 -19.02 -2.61 -17.53
N PRO A 204 -17.87 -2.72 -16.83
CA PRO A 204 -16.55 -2.69 -17.46
C PRO A 204 -16.31 -3.78 -18.52
N TYR A 205 -17.10 -4.85 -18.52
CA TYR A 205 -17.04 -5.88 -19.55
C TYR A 205 -17.36 -5.36 -20.96
N LEU A 206 -18.23 -4.35 -21.02
CA LEU A 206 -18.64 -3.66 -22.26
C LEU A 206 -17.87 -2.35 -22.47
N TYR A 207 -17.45 -1.70 -21.38
CA TYR A 207 -16.76 -0.40 -21.40
C TYR A 207 -15.51 -0.43 -20.51
N SER A 208 -14.40 -0.94 -21.05
CA SER A 208 -13.17 -1.21 -20.29
C SER A 208 -12.58 0.00 -19.56
N ASP A 209 -12.79 1.21 -20.07
CA ASP A 209 -12.28 2.45 -19.46
C ASP A 209 -12.82 2.68 -18.04
N LEU A 210 -13.97 2.08 -17.70
CA LEU A 210 -14.56 2.17 -16.36
C LEU A 210 -13.83 1.34 -15.33
N GLU A 211 -13.12 0.28 -15.75
CA GLU A 211 -12.56 -0.75 -14.86
C GLU A 211 -11.76 -0.13 -13.71
N LYS A 212 -10.95 0.89 -14.00
CA LYS A 212 -10.07 1.58 -13.03
C LYS A 212 -10.75 2.22 -11.82
N GLY A 213 -12.06 2.47 -11.93
CA GLY A 213 -12.88 3.03 -10.87
C GLY A 213 -14.07 2.13 -10.54
N TRP A 214 -13.97 0.82 -10.79
CA TRP A 214 -15.07 -0.13 -10.61
C TRP A 214 -14.67 -1.32 -9.74
N ILE A 215 -15.54 -1.69 -8.80
CA ILE A 215 -15.46 -2.95 -8.06
C ILE A 215 -16.85 -3.60 -8.06
N THR A 216 -16.93 -4.88 -8.41
CA THR A 216 -18.11 -5.70 -8.13
C THR A 216 -17.85 -6.59 -6.93
N VAL A 217 -18.86 -6.76 -6.07
CA VAL A 217 -18.69 -7.46 -4.80
C VAL A 217 -19.56 -8.70 -4.75
N VAL A 218 -18.89 -9.85 -4.79
CA VAL A 218 -19.51 -11.16 -4.68
C VAL A 218 -19.92 -11.38 -3.23
N GLY A 219 -21.19 -11.70 -3.02
CA GLY A 219 -21.68 -12.03 -1.68
C GLY A 219 -21.39 -13.49 -1.33
N VAL A 220 -20.64 -13.72 -0.26
CA VAL A 220 -20.29 -15.06 0.24
C VAL A 220 -20.73 -15.26 1.69
N LYS A 221 -20.83 -16.51 2.13
CA LYS A 221 -21.08 -16.87 3.53
C LYS A 221 -19.74 -16.92 4.26
N LYS A 222 -19.58 -16.09 5.29
CA LYS A 222 -18.30 -15.99 6.04
C LYS A 222 -17.92 -17.31 6.72
N ASN A 223 -18.90 -18.01 7.31
CA ASN A 223 -18.67 -19.30 7.97
C ASN A 223 -19.78 -20.31 7.63
N ASN A 224 -19.40 -21.52 7.25
CA ASN A 224 -20.29 -22.64 7.00
C ASN A 224 -19.73 -23.93 7.63
N GLY A 225 -20.11 -24.19 8.89
CA GLY A 225 -19.54 -25.30 9.66
C GLY A 225 -18.07 -25.05 9.95
N ASN A 226 -17.19 -25.89 9.40
CA ASN A 226 -15.74 -25.77 9.52
C ASN A 226 -15.08 -25.10 8.32
N ILE A 227 -15.87 -24.60 7.34
CA ILE A 227 -15.33 -23.95 6.15
C ILE A 227 -15.63 -22.46 6.16
N LEU A 228 -14.60 -21.64 6.01
CA LEU A 228 -14.67 -20.19 5.91
C LEU A 228 -14.80 -19.73 4.45
N ASN A 229 -15.38 -18.54 4.25
CA ASN A 229 -15.38 -17.81 2.98
C ASN A 229 -15.91 -18.65 1.81
N LYS A 230 -17.08 -19.26 1.97
CA LYS A 230 -17.66 -20.18 0.99
C LYS A 230 -18.95 -19.62 0.41
N HIS A 231 -19.24 -19.92 -0.85
CA HIS A 231 -20.58 -19.76 -1.37
C HIS A 231 -21.60 -20.63 -0.64
N TYR A 232 -22.87 -20.23 -0.74
CA TYR A 232 -23.97 -20.97 -0.15
C TYR A 232 -24.16 -22.30 -0.88
N THR A 233 -24.11 -23.39 -0.12
CA THR A 233 -24.31 -24.77 -0.62
C THR A 233 -25.56 -25.42 -0.03
N ASP A 234 -26.00 -24.92 1.13
CA ASP A 234 -27.25 -25.24 1.81
C ASP A 234 -28.48 -24.57 1.17
N THR A 235 -28.23 -23.49 0.42
CA THR A 235 -29.25 -22.68 -0.27
C THR A 235 -28.70 -22.23 -1.63
N PRO A 236 -29.57 -21.83 -2.59
CA PRO A 236 -29.14 -21.30 -3.89
C PRO A 236 -28.07 -20.21 -3.73
N HIS A 237 -26.94 -20.29 -4.43
CA HIS A 237 -25.83 -19.34 -4.32
C HIS A 237 -26.18 -17.93 -4.85
N LEU A 238 -25.45 -16.90 -4.40
CA LEU A 238 -25.57 -15.56 -4.98
C LEU A 238 -24.84 -15.51 -6.33
N ALA A 239 -25.04 -14.46 -7.12
CA ALA A 239 -24.46 -14.39 -8.46
C ALA A 239 -22.93 -14.50 -8.40
N TYR A 240 -22.36 -15.35 -9.26
CA TYR A 240 -20.91 -15.38 -9.50
C TYR A 240 -20.48 -14.18 -10.35
N PRO A 241 -19.22 -13.73 -10.27
CA PRO A 241 -18.76 -12.58 -11.06
C PRO A 241 -18.61 -12.92 -12.54
N GLY A 242 -18.27 -14.16 -12.91
CA GLY A 242 -18.16 -14.60 -14.30
C GLY A 242 -17.26 -13.69 -15.14
N ASN A 243 -17.85 -12.99 -16.11
CA ASN A 243 -17.14 -12.05 -16.99
C ASN A 243 -16.55 -10.84 -16.26
N ALA A 244 -17.02 -10.56 -15.03
CA ALA A 244 -16.58 -9.47 -14.19
C ALA A 244 -15.44 -9.82 -13.22
N LYS A 245 -14.87 -11.05 -13.29
CA LYS A 245 -13.85 -11.55 -12.37
C LYS A 245 -12.67 -10.58 -12.12
N TRP A 246 -12.26 -9.81 -13.13
CA TRP A 246 -11.11 -8.91 -13.08
C TRP A 246 -11.28 -7.71 -12.15
N TRP A 247 -12.52 -7.30 -11.86
CA TRP A 247 -12.84 -6.25 -10.89
C TRP A 247 -13.72 -6.78 -9.76
N ALA A 248 -13.67 -8.10 -9.51
CA ALA A 248 -14.49 -8.76 -8.51
C ALA A 248 -13.69 -9.06 -7.23
N ILE A 249 -14.31 -8.82 -6.08
CA ILE A 249 -13.82 -9.23 -4.76
C ILE A 249 -14.99 -9.81 -3.97
N SER A 250 -14.72 -10.78 -3.10
CA SER A 250 -15.75 -11.39 -2.25
C SER A 250 -15.81 -10.72 -0.88
N ALA A 251 -17.01 -10.60 -0.31
CA ALA A 251 -17.20 -10.17 1.08
C ALA A 251 -18.45 -10.82 1.68
N ASP A 252 -18.54 -10.81 3.01
CA ASP A 252 -19.65 -11.38 3.75
C ASP A 252 -20.98 -10.73 3.31
N ALA A 253 -21.95 -11.57 2.96
CA ALA A 253 -23.25 -11.17 2.43
C ALA A 253 -24.35 -11.15 3.48
N GLU A 254 -24.05 -11.45 4.74
CA GLU A 254 -25.06 -11.53 5.80
C GLU A 254 -25.11 -10.25 6.63
N VAL A 255 -26.31 -9.85 7.03
CA VAL A 255 -26.53 -8.80 8.02
C VAL A 255 -27.72 -9.17 8.88
N THR A 256 -27.56 -9.09 10.20
CA THR A 256 -28.66 -9.32 11.14
C THR A 256 -29.41 -8.03 11.38
N ASP A 257 -30.74 -8.00 11.30
CA ASP A 257 -31.53 -6.82 11.62
C ASP A 257 -31.73 -6.63 13.14
N SER A 258 -32.54 -5.66 13.56
CA SER A 258 -32.82 -5.41 14.99
C SER A 258 -33.71 -6.47 15.65
N SER A 259 -34.39 -7.30 14.87
CA SER A 259 -35.23 -8.41 15.36
C SER A 259 -34.45 -9.72 15.52
N GLY A 260 -33.18 -9.75 15.12
CA GLY A 260 -32.35 -10.96 15.10
C GLY A 260 -32.48 -11.78 13.82
N LYS A 261 -33.24 -11.32 12.82
CA LYS A 261 -33.36 -11.99 11.54
C LYS A 261 -32.13 -11.71 10.67
N ILE A 262 -31.57 -12.77 10.09
CA ILE A 262 -30.46 -12.69 9.13
C ILE A 262 -31.02 -12.39 7.74
N HIS A 263 -30.52 -11.32 7.14
CA HIS A 263 -30.71 -10.98 5.74
C HIS A 263 -29.48 -11.34 4.95
N ARG A 264 -29.68 -11.73 3.69
CA ARG A 264 -28.64 -12.24 2.80
C ARG A 264 -28.69 -11.53 1.46
N GLY A 265 -27.54 -11.04 1.00
CA GLY A 265 -27.42 -10.48 -0.35
C GLY A 265 -26.07 -9.81 -0.58
N SER A 266 -25.64 -9.77 -1.85
CA SER A 266 -24.46 -9.00 -2.25
C SER A 266 -24.60 -7.50 -1.93
N SER A 267 -25.83 -7.02 -1.75
CA SER A 267 -26.19 -5.70 -1.22
C SER A 267 -25.57 -5.39 0.15
N PHE A 268 -25.25 -6.40 0.96
CA PHE A 268 -24.60 -6.23 2.27
C PHE A 268 -23.08 -6.50 2.21
N ALA A 269 -22.61 -7.16 1.15
CA ALA A 269 -21.19 -7.35 0.89
C ALA A 269 -20.55 -6.08 0.31
N ALA A 270 -21.20 -5.45 -0.68
CA ALA A 270 -20.75 -4.22 -1.32
C ALA A 270 -20.36 -3.08 -0.36
N PRO A 271 -21.19 -2.71 0.64
CA PRO A 271 -20.85 -1.65 1.58
C PRO A 271 -19.61 -1.95 2.45
N ARG A 272 -19.29 -3.22 2.72
CA ARG A 272 -18.09 -3.61 3.49
C ARG A 272 -16.81 -3.35 2.69
N VAL A 273 -16.85 -3.63 1.39
CA VAL A 273 -15.74 -3.31 0.48
C VAL A 273 -15.63 -1.80 0.26
N ALA A 274 -16.75 -1.09 0.14
CA ALA A 274 -16.76 0.37 0.04
C ALA A 274 -16.12 1.04 1.27
N ARG A 275 -16.44 0.54 2.47
CA ARG A 275 -15.75 0.93 3.71
C ARG A 275 -14.26 0.69 3.63
N ALA A 276 -13.83 -0.53 3.31
CA ALA A 276 -12.41 -0.87 3.25
C ALA A 276 -11.66 0.02 2.24
N ALA A 277 -12.25 0.26 1.06
CA ALA A 277 -11.70 1.16 0.05
C ALA A 277 -11.52 2.59 0.59
N ALA A 278 -12.53 3.14 1.27
CA ALA A 278 -12.46 4.48 1.83
C ALA A 278 -11.41 4.61 2.94
N LEU A 279 -11.26 3.58 3.80
CA LEU A 279 -10.23 3.58 4.85
C LEU A 279 -8.80 3.43 4.29
N VAL A 280 -8.62 2.63 3.23
CA VAL A 280 -7.34 2.56 2.51
C VAL A 280 -7.02 3.92 1.87
N ALA A 281 -8.00 4.56 1.23
CA ALA A 281 -7.86 5.90 0.68
C ALA A 281 -7.62 6.97 1.75
N GLU A 282 -8.13 6.81 2.99
CA GLU A 282 -7.79 7.70 4.10
C GLU A 282 -6.32 7.52 4.53
N LYS A 283 -5.85 6.26 4.62
CA LYS A 283 -4.47 5.96 5.02
C LYS A 283 -3.45 6.48 4.02
N TYR A 284 -3.75 6.25 2.75
CA TYR A 284 -2.93 6.56 1.59
C TYR A 284 -3.67 7.55 0.69
N ASP A 285 -3.95 8.74 1.21
CA ASP A 285 -4.70 9.81 0.53
C ASP A 285 -4.08 10.31 -0.79
N TRP A 286 -2.86 9.88 -1.11
CA TRP A 286 -2.17 10.14 -2.36
C TRP A 286 -2.45 9.06 -3.42
N MET A 287 -2.99 7.89 -3.06
CA MET A 287 -3.32 6.83 -4.01
C MET A 287 -4.45 7.24 -4.95
N THR A 288 -4.38 6.74 -6.18
CA THR A 288 -5.50 6.76 -7.13
C THR A 288 -6.54 5.71 -6.77
N ALA A 289 -7.75 5.82 -7.33
CA ALA A 289 -8.80 4.81 -7.15
C ALA A 289 -8.32 3.41 -7.59
N ASP A 290 -7.52 3.33 -8.66
CA ASP A 290 -7.00 2.07 -9.18
C ASP A 290 -5.95 1.43 -8.27
N GLN A 291 -5.13 2.23 -7.59
CA GLN A 291 -4.18 1.74 -6.58
C GLN A 291 -4.89 1.26 -5.31
N VAL A 292 -6.00 1.89 -4.92
CA VAL A 292 -6.88 1.39 -3.86
C VAL A 292 -7.45 0.03 -4.26
N ARG A 293 -7.93 -0.14 -5.51
CA ARG A 293 -8.38 -1.44 -6.05
C ARG A 293 -7.27 -2.49 -5.97
N GLN A 294 -6.07 -2.17 -6.46
CA GLN A 294 -4.93 -3.09 -6.41
C GLN A 294 -4.57 -3.47 -4.98
N THR A 295 -4.63 -2.53 -4.04
CA THR A 295 -4.39 -2.80 -2.62
C THR A 295 -5.41 -3.78 -2.07
N LEU A 296 -6.70 -3.60 -2.36
CA LEU A 296 -7.75 -4.51 -1.90
C LEU A 296 -7.64 -5.91 -2.53
N PHE A 297 -7.39 -5.99 -3.82
CA PHE A 297 -7.35 -7.24 -4.57
C PHE A 297 -6.12 -8.10 -4.25
N THR A 298 -5.01 -7.47 -3.85
CA THR A 298 -3.76 -8.18 -3.54
C THR A 298 -3.59 -8.50 -2.06
N THR A 299 -4.58 -8.16 -1.24
CA THR A 299 -4.55 -8.41 0.21
C THR A 299 -5.67 -9.32 0.68
N THR A 300 -6.39 -9.98 -0.22
CA THR A 300 -7.49 -10.90 0.11
C THR A 300 -7.02 -12.17 0.86
N ASP A 301 -7.95 -12.79 1.58
CA ASP A 301 -7.82 -14.17 2.05
C ASP A 301 -8.33 -15.18 1.01
N ARG A 302 -7.85 -16.43 1.10
CA ARG A 302 -8.34 -17.56 0.30
C ARG A 302 -9.82 -17.81 0.61
N THR A 303 -10.47 -18.50 -0.30
CA THR A 303 -11.86 -18.95 -0.16
C THR A 303 -11.90 -20.44 0.08
N GLU A 304 -12.99 -20.91 0.69
CA GLU A 304 -13.17 -22.33 1.05
C GLU A 304 -12.05 -22.90 1.94
N ILE A 305 -11.64 -22.12 2.96
CA ILE A 305 -10.57 -22.48 3.90
C ILE A 305 -11.13 -23.32 5.04
N ASP A 306 -10.46 -24.41 5.44
CA ASP A 306 -10.80 -25.09 6.71
C ASP A 306 -10.39 -24.21 7.90
N VAL A 307 -11.26 -24.08 8.91
CA VAL A 307 -11.04 -23.21 10.08
C VAL A 307 -9.73 -23.49 10.84
N ASN A 308 -9.11 -24.66 10.67
CA ASN A 308 -7.85 -25.02 11.31
C ASN A 308 -6.60 -24.65 10.48
N GLU A 309 -6.76 -24.17 9.24
CA GLU A 309 -5.63 -23.73 8.41
C GLU A 309 -5.05 -22.41 8.93
N THR A 310 -3.72 -22.37 9.06
CA THR A 310 -2.99 -21.20 9.57
C THR A 310 -2.66 -20.18 8.48
N TYR A 311 -2.44 -20.64 7.24
CA TYR A 311 -2.11 -19.78 6.11
C TYR A 311 -3.37 -19.31 5.38
N VAL A 312 -3.89 -18.13 5.68
CA VAL A 312 -5.17 -17.67 5.09
C VAL A 312 -5.02 -16.75 3.87
N ARG A 313 -3.82 -16.20 3.61
CA ARG A 313 -3.60 -15.19 2.56
C ARG A 313 -3.78 -15.78 1.16
N ASN A 314 -4.49 -15.07 0.28
CA ASN A 314 -4.57 -15.43 -1.14
C ASN A 314 -3.40 -14.81 -1.90
N ILE A 315 -2.64 -15.63 -2.63
CA ILE A 315 -1.59 -15.16 -3.56
C ILE A 315 -1.84 -15.79 -4.91
N VAL A 316 -2.38 -14.98 -5.83
CA VAL A 316 -2.76 -15.41 -7.18
C VAL A 316 -2.33 -14.35 -8.19
N HIS A 317 -2.03 -14.79 -9.42
CA HIS A 317 -1.70 -13.89 -10.54
C HIS A 317 -2.93 -13.52 -11.37
N SER A 318 -4.06 -14.22 -11.19
CA SER A 318 -5.31 -13.94 -11.89
C SER A 318 -6.52 -14.28 -10.99
N PRO A 319 -7.65 -13.57 -11.16
CA PRO A 319 -8.87 -13.84 -10.40
C PRO A 319 -9.66 -15.00 -11.01
N ASP A 320 -10.50 -15.63 -10.20
CA ASP A 320 -11.38 -16.72 -10.62
C ASP A 320 -12.82 -16.27 -10.91
N GLY A 321 -13.58 -17.11 -11.62
CA GLY A 321 -14.94 -16.81 -12.07
C GLY A 321 -16.04 -16.91 -11.00
N ILE A 322 -15.71 -17.34 -9.77
CA ILE A 322 -16.63 -17.63 -8.66
C ILE A 322 -16.45 -16.62 -7.52
N TYR A 323 -15.22 -16.31 -7.13
CA TYR A 323 -14.88 -15.45 -5.99
C TYR A 323 -14.11 -14.17 -6.38
N GLY A 324 -13.68 -14.06 -7.64
CA GLY A 324 -12.88 -12.93 -8.10
C GLY A 324 -11.45 -13.01 -7.57
N TRP A 325 -10.97 -11.93 -6.96
CA TRP A 325 -9.64 -11.88 -6.35
C TRP A 325 -9.53 -12.60 -4.99
N GLY A 326 -10.66 -12.97 -4.37
CA GLY A 326 -10.70 -13.64 -3.07
C GLY A 326 -11.52 -12.88 -2.04
N MET A 327 -11.43 -13.28 -0.77
CA MET A 327 -12.20 -12.69 0.33
C MET A 327 -11.55 -11.40 0.85
N LEU A 328 -12.33 -10.34 1.01
CA LEU A 328 -11.89 -9.08 1.59
C LEU A 328 -11.21 -9.28 2.95
N ASN A 329 -9.97 -8.79 3.07
CA ASN A 329 -9.27 -8.64 4.35
C ASN A 329 -8.88 -7.16 4.54
N GLN A 330 -9.70 -6.43 5.30
CA GLN A 330 -9.50 -5.00 5.53
C GLN A 330 -8.22 -4.72 6.33
N GLU A 331 -7.88 -5.56 7.32
CA GLU A 331 -6.70 -5.34 8.15
C GLU A 331 -5.41 -5.39 7.32
N ARG A 332 -5.30 -6.39 6.44
CA ARG A 332 -4.16 -6.51 5.53
C ARG A 332 -4.14 -5.39 4.48
N ALA A 333 -5.30 -4.98 3.95
CA ALA A 333 -5.38 -3.85 3.02
C ALA A 333 -4.89 -2.54 3.66
N LEU A 334 -5.17 -2.33 4.95
CA LEU A 334 -4.66 -1.18 5.70
C LEU A 334 -3.15 -1.24 5.94
N LYS A 335 -2.48 -2.36 5.72
CA LYS A 335 -1.00 -2.47 5.76
C LYS A 335 -0.34 -2.16 4.40
N GLY A 336 -1.11 -1.75 3.39
CA GLY A 336 -0.61 -1.37 2.06
C GLY A 336 -0.84 -2.48 1.01
N PRO A 337 -0.32 -2.34 -0.22
CA PRO A 337 -0.43 -3.37 -1.24
C PRO A 337 0.15 -4.70 -0.77
N GLY A 338 -0.47 -5.83 -1.17
CA GLY A 338 0.08 -7.16 -0.89
C GLY A 338 0.84 -7.73 -2.09
N ALA A 339 0.61 -7.20 -3.29
CA ALA A 339 1.35 -7.62 -4.47
C ALA A 339 1.42 -6.50 -5.53
N PHE A 340 2.49 -6.52 -6.31
CA PHE A 340 2.60 -5.76 -7.55
C PHE A 340 2.38 -6.74 -8.71
N ILE A 341 1.16 -6.74 -9.24
CA ILE A 341 0.70 -7.62 -10.32
C ILE A 341 -0.26 -6.86 -11.23
N ASN A 342 -0.54 -7.43 -12.39
CA ASN A 342 -1.62 -6.93 -13.22
C ASN A 342 -2.99 -7.23 -12.59
N ILE A 343 -3.77 -6.18 -12.29
CA ILE A 343 -5.15 -6.32 -11.83
C ILE A 343 -6.21 -5.96 -12.87
N ARG A 344 -5.80 -5.63 -14.11
CA ARG A 344 -6.73 -5.22 -15.16
C ARG A 344 -6.91 -6.27 -16.24
N ARG A 345 -8.14 -6.46 -16.67
CA ARG A 345 -8.51 -7.41 -17.73
C ARG A 345 -7.78 -7.16 -19.04
N GLN A 346 -7.62 -5.90 -19.43
CA GLN A 346 -6.98 -5.52 -20.70
C GLN A 346 -5.53 -6.02 -20.83
N TYR A 347 -4.92 -6.41 -19.71
CA TYR A 347 -3.56 -6.92 -19.66
C TYR A 347 -3.48 -8.42 -19.33
N GLU A 348 -4.60 -9.16 -19.31
CA GLU A 348 -4.66 -10.62 -19.05
C GLU A 348 -3.70 -11.43 -19.94
N TYR A 349 -3.42 -10.95 -21.15
CA TYR A 349 -2.48 -11.57 -22.11
C TYR A 349 -1.37 -10.62 -22.58
N ALA A 350 -1.19 -9.48 -21.89
CA ALA A 350 -0.21 -8.48 -22.32
C ALA A 350 1.20 -8.88 -21.85
N GLN A 351 2.02 -9.38 -22.79
CA GLN A 351 3.42 -9.70 -22.51
C GLN A 351 4.26 -8.48 -22.09
N ASN A 352 3.82 -7.27 -22.43
CA ASN A 352 4.54 -6.01 -22.19
C ASN A 352 3.98 -5.17 -21.03
N SER A 353 3.00 -5.67 -20.24
CA SER A 353 2.59 -4.95 -19.04
C SER A 353 3.73 -4.98 -18.02
N ASN A 354 4.26 -3.81 -17.68
CA ASN A 354 5.39 -3.69 -16.75
C ASN A 354 4.97 -3.78 -15.27
N ASN A 355 3.67 -3.88 -14.97
CA ASN A 355 3.08 -4.07 -13.64
C ASN A 355 3.76 -3.20 -12.55
N ILE A 356 4.03 -1.93 -12.87
CA ILE A 356 4.73 -1.01 -11.98
C ILE A 356 3.73 -0.29 -11.08
N PHE A 357 3.89 -0.46 -9.77
CA PHE A 357 3.20 0.35 -8.78
C PHE A 357 3.92 1.69 -8.61
N LYS A 358 3.21 2.79 -8.85
CA LYS A 358 3.77 4.15 -8.78
C LYS A 358 3.44 4.81 -7.44
N ALA A 359 4.39 4.78 -6.50
CA ALA A 359 4.25 5.45 -5.22
C ALA A 359 4.65 6.93 -5.33
N ASP A 360 3.71 7.78 -5.77
CA ASP A 360 3.87 9.24 -5.84
C ASP A 360 3.45 9.89 -4.52
N ILE A 361 4.42 10.00 -3.61
CA ILE A 361 4.20 10.46 -2.24
C ILE A 361 4.57 11.94 -2.16
N PRO A 362 3.61 12.84 -1.82
CA PRO A 362 3.88 14.26 -1.72
C PRO A 362 4.95 14.62 -0.67
N GLU A 363 5.53 15.82 -0.82
CA GLU A 363 6.45 16.40 0.14
C GLU A 363 5.86 16.43 1.56
N ASN A 364 6.71 16.27 2.58
CA ASN A 364 6.33 16.19 4.00
C ASN A 364 5.37 15.05 4.36
N LYS A 365 5.23 14.04 3.49
CA LYS A 365 4.42 12.86 3.78
C LYS A 365 5.28 11.60 3.93
N ILE A 366 4.88 10.76 4.88
CA ILE A 366 5.46 9.45 5.14
C ILE A 366 4.37 8.40 4.93
N SER A 367 4.68 7.31 4.23
CA SER A 367 3.80 6.15 4.11
C SER A 367 4.56 4.87 4.45
N TYR A 368 3.82 3.88 4.93
CA TYR A 368 4.34 2.58 5.33
C TYR A 368 3.63 1.51 4.52
N PHE A 369 4.38 0.66 3.81
CA PHE A 369 3.90 -0.61 3.33
C PHE A 369 4.47 -1.71 4.22
N GLU A 370 3.58 -2.29 5.03
CA GLU A 370 3.89 -3.23 6.10
C GLU A 370 3.67 -4.69 5.70
N ASN A 371 3.00 -4.93 4.58
CA ASN A 371 2.85 -6.28 4.04
C ASN A 371 4.15 -6.78 3.41
N ASP A 372 4.31 -8.10 3.39
CA ASP A 372 5.27 -8.78 2.52
C ASP A 372 4.75 -8.71 1.08
N ILE A 373 5.33 -7.83 0.26
CA ILE A 373 4.83 -7.57 -1.11
C ILE A 373 5.45 -8.56 -2.09
N VAL A 374 4.58 -9.26 -2.81
CA VAL A 374 4.93 -10.29 -3.81
C VAL A 374 4.57 -9.81 -5.23
N GLY A 375 4.86 -10.58 -6.27
CA GLY A 375 4.34 -10.42 -7.64
C GLY A 375 5.40 -10.24 -8.72
N ASP A 376 4.98 -10.31 -9.99
CA ASP A 376 5.84 -10.12 -11.16
C ASP A 376 6.08 -8.63 -11.52
N GLY A 377 5.55 -7.72 -10.71
CA GLY A 377 5.64 -6.28 -10.89
C GLY A 377 6.86 -5.64 -10.24
N GLY A 378 6.84 -4.32 -10.17
CA GLY A 378 7.90 -3.51 -9.59
C GLY A 378 7.38 -2.23 -8.95
N LEU A 379 8.29 -1.46 -8.34
CA LEU A 379 7.98 -0.22 -7.63
C LEU A 379 8.69 0.96 -8.27
N GLU A 380 7.95 2.02 -8.59
CA GLU A 380 8.51 3.34 -8.85
C GLU A 380 8.19 4.26 -7.66
N LYS A 381 9.21 4.71 -6.94
CA LYS A 381 9.08 5.73 -5.90
C LYS A 381 9.25 7.12 -6.54
N LEU A 382 8.18 7.91 -6.45
CA LEU A 382 8.02 9.25 -7.02
C LEU A 382 7.64 10.25 -5.91
N GLY A 383 7.73 11.54 -6.19
CA GLY A 383 7.40 12.61 -5.25
C GLY A 383 8.39 12.71 -4.09
N LYS A 384 8.44 13.87 -3.45
CA LYS A 384 9.47 14.19 -2.44
C LYS A 384 9.30 13.49 -1.09
N GLY A 385 8.17 12.84 -0.83
CA GLY A 385 7.90 12.17 0.44
C GLY A 385 8.69 10.86 0.62
N THR A 386 8.43 10.20 1.75
CA THR A 386 9.11 8.97 2.17
C THR A 386 8.18 7.76 2.10
N LEU A 387 8.67 6.65 1.55
CA LEU A 387 8.04 5.33 1.64
C LEU A 387 8.91 4.40 2.47
N HIS A 388 8.34 3.80 3.51
CA HIS A 388 8.97 2.68 4.22
C HIS A 388 8.42 1.36 3.68
N LEU A 389 9.31 0.45 3.29
CA LEU A 389 9.00 -0.97 3.08
C LEU A 389 9.47 -1.75 4.31
N THR A 390 8.50 -2.24 5.10
CA THR A 390 8.79 -2.85 6.40
C THR A 390 8.58 -4.37 6.46
N GLY A 391 7.95 -4.94 5.43
CA GLY A 391 7.88 -6.39 5.18
C GLY A 391 9.07 -6.94 4.39
N ASN A 392 9.11 -8.26 4.21
CA ASN A 392 10.00 -8.95 3.28
C ASN A 392 9.39 -8.93 1.87
N ASN A 393 10.04 -8.28 0.92
CA ASN A 393 9.49 -8.03 -0.41
C ASN A 393 10.17 -8.89 -1.47
N SER A 394 9.37 -9.57 -2.30
CA SER A 394 9.82 -10.55 -3.29
C SER A 394 9.45 -10.22 -4.74
N TYR A 395 8.92 -9.03 -5.02
CA TYR A 395 8.48 -8.68 -6.37
C TYR A 395 9.63 -8.58 -7.38
N GLU A 396 9.39 -9.08 -8.60
CA GLU A 396 10.45 -9.46 -9.55
C GLU A 396 11.18 -8.28 -10.21
N ARG A 397 10.48 -7.19 -10.56
CA ARG A 397 11.04 -6.10 -11.37
C ARG A 397 11.82 -5.05 -10.57
N GLY A 398 12.00 -5.27 -9.27
CA GLY A 398 12.79 -4.39 -8.41
C GLY A 398 12.17 -3.01 -8.21
N SER A 399 12.99 -2.10 -7.68
CA SER A 399 12.57 -0.74 -7.32
C SER A 399 13.37 0.31 -8.08
N VAL A 400 12.70 1.37 -8.53
CA VAL A 400 13.33 2.58 -9.05
C VAL A 400 12.94 3.76 -8.18
N VAL A 401 13.92 4.40 -7.55
CA VAL A 401 13.74 5.61 -6.75
C VAL A 401 14.05 6.82 -7.62
N LYS A 402 13.00 7.44 -8.17
CA LYS A 402 13.16 8.62 -9.04
C LYS A 402 13.23 9.92 -8.25
N GLU A 403 12.47 10.02 -7.16
CA GLU A 403 12.41 11.19 -6.29
C GLU A 403 12.03 10.80 -4.85
N GLY A 404 12.49 11.61 -3.89
CA GLY A 404 12.21 11.42 -2.46
C GLY A 404 12.91 10.18 -1.90
N THR A 405 12.35 9.60 -0.84
CA THR A 405 13.05 8.58 -0.06
C THR A 405 12.33 7.22 -0.08
N LEU A 406 13.06 6.15 -0.36
CA LEU A 406 12.66 4.76 -0.13
C LEU A 406 13.49 4.18 1.02
N GLU A 407 12.86 3.80 2.12
CA GLU A 407 13.53 3.10 3.23
C GLU A 407 13.21 1.61 3.19
N ILE A 408 14.24 0.76 3.15
CA ILE A 408 14.13 -0.71 3.15
C ILE A 408 14.59 -1.24 4.51
N HIS A 409 13.68 -1.92 5.21
CA HIS A 409 13.90 -2.40 6.58
C HIS A 409 14.26 -3.87 6.67
N LYS A 410 13.87 -4.68 5.68
CA LYS A 410 14.10 -6.13 5.64
C LYS A 410 14.56 -6.60 4.25
N VAL A 411 14.24 -7.83 3.88
CA VAL A 411 14.56 -8.40 2.57
C VAL A 411 13.86 -7.63 1.45
N HIS A 412 14.62 -7.33 0.42
CA HIS A 412 14.17 -6.86 -0.88
C HIS A 412 14.85 -7.74 -1.94
N ALA A 413 14.09 -8.68 -2.51
CA ALA A 413 14.66 -9.77 -3.30
C ALA A 413 15.31 -9.35 -4.63
N SER A 414 15.06 -8.12 -5.08
CA SER A 414 15.36 -7.64 -6.43
C SER A 414 16.28 -6.41 -6.43
N GLN A 415 16.70 -5.97 -7.62
CA GLN A 415 17.59 -4.82 -7.79
C GLN A 415 16.92 -3.49 -7.41
N VAL A 416 17.73 -2.53 -6.94
CA VAL A 416 17.30 -1.16 -6.66
C VAL A 416 18.12 -0.16 -7.49
N ASN A 417 17.42 0.67 -8.25
CA ASN A 417 18.01 1.77 -9.03
C ASN A 417 17.63 3.11 -8.40
N ILE A 418 18.60 3.99 -8.20
CA ILE A 418 18.42 5.32 -7.61
C ILE A 418 18.80 6.36 -8.65
N GLU A 419 17.83 7.17 -9.10
CA GLU A 419 18.09 8.30 -9.98
C GLU A 419 18.50 9.54 -9.18
N ASN A 420 18.97 10.59 -9.86
CA ASN A 420 19.65 11.75 -9.27
C ASN A 420 18.91 12.44 -8.11
N GLN A 421 17.58 12.40 -8.07
CA GLN A 421 16.75 13.01 -7.02
C GLN A 421 16.19 11.99 -6.01
N GLY A 422 16.54 10.72 -6.18
CA GLY A 422 16.14 9.63 -5.32
C GLY A 422 17.11 9.43 -4.15
N THR A 423 16.55 8.98 -3.03
CA THR A 423 17.31 8.52 -1.87
C THR A 423 16.86 7.11 -1.49
N LEU A 424 17.79 6.16 -1.42
CA LEU A 424 17.58 4.86 -0.79
C LEU A 424 18.15 4.87 0.62
N VAL A 425 17.41 4.38 1.61
CA VAL A 425 17.91 4.16 2.97
C VAL A 425 17.87 2.67 3.27
N LEU A 426 19.02 2.10 3.60
CA LEU A 426 19.16 0.72 4.05
C LEU A 426 19.31 0.69 5.58
N HIS A 427 18.48 -0.13 6.22
CA HIS A 427 18.50 -0.32 7.67
C HIS A 427 19.28 -1.56 8.09
N SER A 428 19.46 -1.77 9.39
CA SER A 428 20.27 -2.87 9.95
C SER A 428 19.83 -4.28 9.53
N LYS A 429 18.60 -4.42 9.02
CA LYS A 429 18.04 -5.70 8.56
C LYS A 429 17.79 -5.74 7.06
N ALA A 430 18.28 -4.76 6.30
CA ALA A 430 18.11 -4.74 4.87
C ALA A 430 19.00 -5.78 4.17
N ILE A 431 18.39 -6.58 3.29
CA ILE A 431 19.07 -7.48 2.36
C ILE A 431 18.58 -7.19 0.95
N ILE A 432 19.46 -6.76 0.06
CA ILE A 432 19.16 -6.61 -1.38
C ILE A 432 19.61 -7.87 -2.11
N GLY A 433 18.69 -8.55 -2.79
CA GLY A 433 18.97 -9.80 -3.52
C GLY A 433 18.70 -11.05 -2.70
N TYR A 434 17.58 -11.72 -2.99
CA TYR A 434 17.18 -12.96 -2.32
C TYR A 434 16.49 -13.90 -3.30
N ASN A 435 16.86 -15.17 -3.27
CA ASN A 435 16.29 -16.20 -4.12
C ASN A 435 14.93 -16.64 -3.57
N THR A 436 13.86 -16.29 -4.26
CA THR A 436 12.52 -16.74 -3.92
C THR A 436 11.62 -16.70 -5.15
N ASN A 437 10.53 -17.47 -5.11
CA ASN A 437 9.47 -17.33 -6.09
C ASN A 437 8.77 -15.98 -5.88
N PRO A 438 8.54 -15.17 -6.92
CA PRO A 438 7.86 -13.88 -6.77
C PRO A 438 6.43 -14.01 -6.26
N TYR A 439 5.82 -15.20 -6.22
CA TYR A 439 4.49 -15.45 -5.64
C TYR A 439 4.54 -16.16 -4.28
N SER A 440 5.70 -16.14 -3.62
CA SER A 440 5.88 -16.68 -2.27
C SER A 440 6.21 -15.57 -1.27
N VAL A 441 5.71 -15.72 -0.05
CA VAL A 441 6.11 -14.89 1.10
C VAL A 441 7.43 -15.44 1.65
N ILE A 442 8.34 -14.55 2.01
CA ILE A 442 9.59 -14.90 2.67
C ILE A 442 9.33 -14.93 4.18
N ASP A 443 9.40 -16.12 4.78
CA ASP A 443 9.38 -16.24 6.23
C ASP A 443 10.66 -15.65 6.82
N SER A 444 10.52 -14.78 7.82
CA SER A 444 11.66 -14.16 8.48
C SER A 444 12.50 -15.18 9.27
N GLU A 445 11.90 -16.29 9.70
CA GLU A 445 12.56 -17.35 10.47
C GLU A 445 13.37 -18.31 9.57
N GLU A 446 13.10 -18.30 8.26
CA GLU A 446 13.72 -19.21 7.28
C GLU A 446 14.76 -18.51 6.38
N ILE A 447 15.12 -17.26 6.66
CA ILE A 447 16.13 -16.53 5.87
C ILE A 447 17.49 -17.22 6.02
N THR A 448 18.09 -17.65 4.91
CA THR A 448 19.42 -18.26 4.88
C THR A 448 20.40 -17.46 4.06
N ALA A 449 21.69 -17.59 4.39
CA ALA A 449 22.75 -16.87 3.70
C ALA A 449 23.06 -17.45 2.30
N SER A 450 22.68 -18.72 2.06
CA SER A 450 22.77 -19.38 0.75
C SER A 450 21.78 -18.84 -0.28
N ASP A 451 20.65 -18.30 0.18
CA ASP A 451 19.63 -17.72 -0.70
C ASP A 451 19.90 -16.25 -1.05
N ILE A 452 20.94 -15.63 -0.49
CA ILE A 452 21.36 -14.28 -0.91
C ILE A 452 22.04 -14.37 -2.27
N ILE A 453 21.42 -13.75 -3.28
CA ILE A 453 21.84 -13.79 -4.69
C ILE A 453 22.25 -12.42 -5.20
N ALA A 454 22.99 -12.42 -6.30
CA ALA A 454 23.43 -11.20 -6.97
C ALA A 454 22.24 -10.37 -7.46
N LYS A 455 22.02 -9.22 -6.81
CA LYS A 455 21.17 -8.12 -7.25
C LYS A 455 21.80 -6.80 -6.84
N ASP A 456 21.84 -5.89 -7.79
CA ASP A 456 22.66 -4.70 -7.67
C ASP A 456 21.92 -3.56 -6.98
N VAL A 457 22.72 -2.62 -6.47
CA VAL A 457 22.27 -1.27 -6.11
C VAL A 457 23.02 -0.29 -7.01
N ASP A 458 22.29 0.29 -7.95
CA ASP A 458 22.77 1.29 -8.91
C ASP A 458 22.42 2.69 -8.39
N ASN A 459 23.44 3.45 -7.98
CA ASN A 459 23.28 4.73 -7.29
C ASN A 459 23.78 5.92 -8.13
N LYS A 460 22.84 6.68 -8.68
CA LYS A 460 23.07 8.03 -9.27
C LYS A 460 22.61 9.17 -8.36
N GLY A 461 21.84 8.86 -7.32
CA GLY A 461 21.33 9.81 -6.32
C GLY A 461 22.07 9.66 -4.99
N THR A 462 21.31 9.34 -3.94
CA THR A 462 21.87 9.12 -2.60
C THR A 462 21.51 7.73 -2.06
N VAL A 463 22.50 7.01 -1.56
CA VAL A 463 22.29 5.83 -0.70
C VAL A 463 22.69 6.21 0.73
N LYS A 464 21.81 5.95 1.69
CA LYS A 464 22.06 6.13 3.11
C LYS A 464 22.03 4.79 3.84
N VAL A 465 22.87 4.63 4.85
CA VAL A 465 22.84 3.48 5.74
C VAL A 465 22.51 3.97 7.14
N LYS A 466 21.44 3.42 7.72
CA LYS A 466 21.04 3.67 9.11
C LYS A 466 21.14 2.38 9.90
N GLY A 467 21.63 2.47 11.13
CA GLY A 467 21.82 1.30 11.99
C GLY A 467 23.18 0.62 11.77
N THR A 468 23.26 -0.67 12.01
CA THR A 468 24.55 -1.38 12.12
C THR A 468 25.04 -1.94 10.79
N THR A 469 24.28 -2.82 10.16
CA THR A 469 24.73 -3.58 8.98
C THR A 469 23.65 -3.69 7.92
N ALA A 470 23.98 -3.41 6.65
CA ALA A 470 23.13 -3.74 5.51
C ALA A 470 23.86 -4.68 4.54
N ILE A 471 23.11 -5.54 3.83
CA ILE A 471 23.66 -6.51 2.87
C ILE A 471 23.18 -6.18 1.45
N ILE A 472 24.11 -6.13 0.51
CA ILE A 472 23.86 -6.07 -0.94
C ILE A 472 24.41 -7.37 -1.55
N GLY A 473 23.54 -8.19 -2.11
CA GLY A 473 23.89 -9.50 -2.66
C GLY A 473 24.65 -9.42 -3.99
N GLY A 474 24.43 -8.36 -4.78
CA GLY A 474 25.16 -8.09 -6.01
C GLY A 474 26.20 -6.97 -5.85
N ASP A 475 26.30 -6.15 -6.89
CA ASP A 475 27.25 -5.04 -6.94
C ASP A 475 26.67 -3.76 -6.31
N TYR A 476 27.54 -2.93 -5.76
CA TYR A 476 27.22 -1.54 -5.41
C TYR A 476 27.94 -0.60 -6.38
N ILE A 477 27.17 0.17 -7.15
CA ILE A 477 27.70 1.06 -8.19
C ILE A 477 27.37 2.50 -7.78
N ALA A 478 28.40 3.27 -7.42
CA ALA A 478 28.25 4.69 -7.08
C ALA A 478 28.71 5.54 -8.26
N HIS A 479 27.77 6.10 -9.01
CA HIS A 479 28.05 6.93 -10.18
C HIS A 479 28.59 8.32 -9.82
N SER A 480 29.18 9.00 -10.80
CA SER A 480 29.66 10.37 -10.62
C SER A 480 28.53 11.30 -10.17
N GLY A 481 28.80 12.07 -9.11
CA GLY A 481 27.83 12.99 -8.49
C GLY A 481 26.86 12.32 -7.50
N SER A 482 26.89 11.00 -7.35
CA SER A 482 26.11 10.32 -6.32
C SER A 482 26.73 10.43 -4.93
N LYS A 483 25.94 10.15 -3.89
CA LYS A 483 26.37 10.16 -2.49
C LYS A 483 26.14 8.82 -1.81
N THR A 484 27.09 8.43 -0.98
CA THR A 484 26.94 7.36 0.02
C THR A 484 27.05 7.98 1.40
N GLU A 485 25.97 7.99 2.18
CA GLU A 485 25.92 8.59 3.51
C GLU A 485 25.76 7.52 4.58
N MET A 486 26.57 7.54 5.63
CA MET A 486 26.45 6.57 6.71
C MET A 486 27.08 7.06 8.01
N ASP A 487 26.61 6.50 9.13
CA ASP A 487 27.32 6.66 10.39
C ASP A 487 28.65 5.89 10.36
N PHE A 488 29.66 6.42 11.03
CA PHE A 488 31.00 5.82 11.10
C PHE A 488 30.99 4.44 11.77
N SER A 489 29.98 4.14 12.59
CA SER A 489 29.75 2.83 13.17
C SER A 489 28.96 1.86 12.28
N SER A 490 28.37 2.35 11.19
CA SER A 490 27.64 1.52 10.23
C SER A 490 28.58 0.76 9.30
N LYS A 491 28.05 -0.31 8.71
CA LYS A 491 28.77 -1.15 7.74
C LYS A 491 27.86 -1.64 6.62
N VAL A 492 28.39 -1.66 5.40
CA VAL A 492 27.75 -2.31 4.25
C VAL A 492 28.54 -3.54 3.85
N ARG A 493 27.85 -4.67 3.71
CA ARG A 493 28.41 -5.92 3.16
C ARG A 493 27.94 -6.04 1.71
N VAL A 494 28.87 -6.01 0.77
CA VAL A 494 28.59 -6.17 -0.66
C VAL A 494 29.17 -7.49 -1.12
N LEU A 495 28.33 -8.47 -1.46
CA LEU A 495 28.84 -9.79 -1.85
C LEU A 495 29.45 -9.76 -3.26
N GLY A 496 29.00 -8.86 -4.13
CA GLY A 496 29.61 -8.55 -5.41
C GLY A 496 30.80 -7.59 -5.30
N LYS A 497 30.99 -6.75 -6.32
CA LYS A 497 32.00 -5.68 -6.33
C LYS A 497 31.40 -4.33 -5.92
N VAL A 498 32.27 -3.48 -5.41
CA VAL A 498 32.00 -2.05 -5.22
C VAL A 498 32.72 -1.28 -6.32
N ASP A 499 31.98 -0.50 -7.10
CA ASP A 499 32.49 0.34 -8.18
C ASP A 499 32.15 1.81 -7.92
N ILE A 500 33.14 2.58 -7.47
CA ILE A 500 32.97 4.01 -7.15
C ILE A 500 33.47 4.85 -8.33
N GLN A 501 32.55 5.29 -9.18
CA GLN A 501 32.83 6.04 -10.40
C GLN A 501 32.82 7.57 -10.13
N GLY A 502 33.47 8.01 -9.05
CA GLY A 502 33.47 9.42 -8.62
C GLY A 502 32.27 9.82 -7.77
N GLY A 503 31.69 8.87 -7.02
CA GLY A 503 30.72 9.16 -5.96
C GLY A 503 31.38 9.71 -4.70
N ALA A 504 30.64 10.53 -3.95
CA ALA A 504 31.08 11.10 -2.67
C ALA A 504 30.70 10.16 -1.50
N ILE A 505 31.49 10.21 -0.44
CA ILE A 505 31.18 9.53 0.83
C ILE A 505 31.02 10.58 1.93
N THR A 506 29.88 10.57 2.61
CA THR A 506 29.62 11.43 3.76
C THR A 506 29.51 10.56 5.01
N LEU A 507 30.37 10.84 6.00
CA LEU A 507 30.41 10.11 7.26
C LEU A 507 29.85 10.95 8.40
N SER A 508 28.94 10.38 9.17
CA SER A 508 28.48 11.00 10.41
C SER A 508 28.96 10.27 11.64
N SER A 509 29.05 10.96 12.77
CA SER A 509 29.16 10.32 14.07
C SER A 509 28.37 11.13 15.10
N ASN A 510 27.54 10.43 15.86
CA ASN A 510 26.80 11.00 17.01
C ASN A 510 27.47 10.69 18.35
N ARG A 511 28.68 10.11 18.32
CA ARG A 511 29.49 9.81 19.50
C ARG A 511 30.77 10.65 19.51
N TYR A 512 31.34 10.82 20.69
CA TYR A 512 32.64 11.44 20.84
C TYR A 512 33.64 10.71 19.95
N THR A 513 34.29 11.50 19.10
CA THR A 513 35.29 11.02 18.15
C THR A 513 36.65 11.40 18.72
N THR A 514 37.52 10.42 18.93
CA THR A 514 38.87 10.69 19.44
C THR A 514 39.78 11.27 18.34
N LEU A 515 41.07 11.42 18.64
CA LEU A 515 42.08 11.87 17.68
C LEU A 515 42.20 10.97 16.44
N ARG A 516 41.83 9.68 16.54
CA ARG A 516 41.86 8.76 15.40
C ARG A 516 41.03 7.52 15.65
N GLU A 517 39.98 7.34 14.87
CA GLU A 517 39.19 6.12 14.80
C GLU A 517 39.27 5.54 13.39
N ILE A 518 39.38 4.22 13.29
CA ILE A 518 39.44 3.51 12.01
C ILE A 518 38.30 2.50 11.97
N ALA A 519 37.54 2.48 10.89
CA ALA A 519 36.45 1.54 10.67
C ALA A 519 36.45 1.02 9.24
N THR A 520 36.16 -0.27 9.07
CA THR A 520 35.75 -0.80 7.77
C THR A 520 34.28 -0.46 7.55
N ILE A 521 34.00 0.47 6.65
CA ILE A 521 32.64 0.94 6.37
C ILE A 521 31.98 0.17 5.23
N ILE A 522 32.77 -0.37 4.28
CA ILE A 522 32.27 -1.27 3.24
C ILE A 522 33.22 -2.46 3.11
N GLU A 523 32.67 -3.68 3.16
CA GLU A 523 33.41 -4.90 2.83
C GLU A 523 32.83 -5.51 1.56
N ALA A 524 33.70 -5.83 0.60
CA ALA A 524 33.31 -6.43 -0.66
C ALA A 524 34.31 -7.49 -1.15
N SER A 525 33.93 -8.25 -2.17
CA SER A 525 34.87 -9.17 -2.85
C SER A 525 35.97 -8.41 -3.61
N LYS A 526 35.63 -7.22 -4.12
CA LYS A 526 36.51 -6.31 -4.83
C LYS A 526 35.97 -4.88 -4.69
N VAL A 527 36.87 -3.93 -4.45
CA VAL A 527 36.57 -2.49 -4.50
C VAL A 527 37.43 -1.87 -5.60
N GLN A 528 36.82 -1.03 -6.43
CA GLN A 528 37.50 -0.32 -7.51
C GLN A 528 36.90 1.09 -7.71
N GLY A 529 37.63 1.91 -8.45
CA GLY A 529 37.22 3.29 -8.75
C GLY A 529 37.84 4.32 -7.82
N ASN A 530 37.36 5.56 -7.89
CA ASN A 530 37.88 6.70 -7.15
C ASN A 530 36.75 7.40 -6.39
N ILE A 531 36.99 7.71 -5.13
CA ILE A 531 36.11 8.53 -4.29
C ILE A 531 36.36 10.00 -4.66
N SER A 532 35.32 10.76 -5.00
CA SER A 532 35.47 12.16 -5.42
C SER A 532 35.78 13.09 -4.26
N THR A 533 35.03 12.93 -3.17
CA THR A 533 35.07 13.77 -1.98
C THR A 533 34.66 12.95 -0.76
N VAL A 534 35.27 13.28 0.38
CA VAL A 534 34.90 12.75 1.69
C VAL A 534 34.42 13.92 2.54
N GLU A 535 33.20 13.82 3.04
CA GLU A 535 32.56 14.83 3.88
C GLU A 535 32.28 14.27 5.28
N THR A 536 32.24 15.12 6.29
CA THR A 536 31.89 14.73 7.67
C THR A 536 31.08 15.82 8.37
N ASN A 537 30.36 15.44 9.43
CA ASN A 537 29.57 16.37 10.25
C ASN A 537 30.39 16.94 11.42
N GLY A 538 30.16 18.21 11.75
CA GLY A 538 30.78 18.87 12.91
C GLY A 538 32.28 19.13 12.75
N MET A 539 32.97 19.36 13.88
CA MET A 539 34.42 19.62 13.93
C MET A 539 35.20 18.31 13.79
N ARG A 540 35.19 17.73 12.60
CA ARG A 540 35.81 16.44 12.31
C ARG A 540 36.55 16.50 10.97
N THR A 541 37.53 15.63 10.81
CA THR A 541 38.18 15.33 9.53
C THR A 541 38.02 13.86 9.23
N ALA A 542 37.76 13.52 7.98
CA ALA A 542 37.61 12.14 7.54
C ALA A 542 38.50 11.87 6.32
N ASN A 543 39.11 10.69 6.30
CA ASN A 543 39.77 10.13 5.13
C ASN A 543 39.13 8.77 4.82
N VAL A 544 38.95 8.46 3.53
CA VAL A 544 38.46 7.15 3.11
C VAL A 544 39.39 6.61 2.03
N GLU A 545 39.86 5.39 2.23
CA GLU A 545 40.77 4.71 1.33
C GLU A 545 40.32 3.28 1.04
N VAL A 546 40.84 2.74 -0.06
CA VAL A 546 40.61 1.35 -0.45
C VAL A 546 41.85 0.54 -0.08
N GLU A 547 41.70 -0.37 0.88
CA GLU A 547 42.77 -1.23 1.40
C GLU A 547 42.28 -2.68 1.43
N ASP A 548 43.04 -3.61 0.86
CA ASP A 548 42.73 -5.05 0.84
C ASP A 548 41.30 -5.42 0.38
N GLY A 549 40.78 -4.70 -0.62
CA GLY A 549 39.42 -4.92 -1.14
C GLY A 549 38.31 -4.44 -0.19
N LYS A 550 38.63 -3.57 0.76
CA LYS A 550 37.71 -2.95 1.71
C LYS A 550 37.77 -1.44 1.59
N VAL A 551 36.69 -0.77 1.96
CA VAL A 551 36.66 0.68 2.14
C VAL A 551 36.89 0.97 3.61
N ILE A 552 38.05 1.54 3.92
CA ILE A 552 38.49 1.89 5.26
C ILE A 552 38.33 3.39 5.44
N ALA A 553 37.61 3.78 6.50
CA ALA A 553 37.47 5.17 6.89
C ALA A 553 38.29 5.45 8.14
N THR A 554 39.02 6.56 8.12
CA THR A 554 39.62 7.17 9.32
C THR A 554 38.85 8.43 9.65
N LEU A 555 38.36 8.55 10.89
CA LEU A 555 37.67 9.72 11.40
C LEU A 555 38.40 10.26 12.62
N SER A 556 38.59 11.57 12.66
CA SER A 556 39.30 12.27 13.73
C SER A 556 38.52 13.52 14.12
N ARG A 557 38.48 13.85 15.42
CA ARG A 557 38.07 15.20 15.83
C ARG A 557 39.07 16.22 15.29
N GLN A 558 38.57 17.38 14.88
CA GLN A 558 39.40 18.51 14.49
C GLN A 558 39.71 19.37 15.72
N ASN A 559 40.92 19.92 15.79
CA ASN A 559 41.28 20.85 16.84
C ASN A 559 40.40 22.12 16.74
N PRO A 560 39.72 22.57 17.81
CA PRO A 560 38.86 23.76 17.80
C PRO A 560 39.58 25.04 17.34
N VAL A 561 40.87 25.19 17.66
CA VAL A 561 41.69 26.35 17.26
C VAL A 561 41.94 26.33 15.75
N GLU A 562 42.23 25.15 15.19
CA GLU A 562 42.37 24.98 13.74
C GLU A 562 41.03 25.18 13.01
N TYR A 563 39.93 24.69 13.61
CA TYR A 563 38.59 24.77 13.04
C TYR A 563 38.10 26.22 12.88
N ILE A 564 38.30 27.08 13.88
CA ILE A 564 37.91 28.51 13.79
C ILE A 564 38.83 29.32 12.85
N GLY A 565 40.01 28.78 12.52
CA GLY A 565 40.96 29.36 11.57
C GLY A 565 41.78 30.53 12.11
N GLU A 566 42.83 30.88 11.36
CA GLU A 566 43.82 31.87 11.77
C GLU A 566 43.25 33.30 11.92
N ASN A 567 42.15 33.60 11.25
CA ASN A 567 41.53 34.93 11.24
C ASN A 567 40.53 35.15 12.40
N ALA A 568 40.33 34.18 13.28
CA ALA A 568 39.45 34.32 14.43
C ALA A 568 39.97 35.35 15.44
N GLU A 569 39.06 36.04 16.13
CA GLU A 569 39.39 36.99 17.20
C GLU A 569 40.18 36.32 18.33
N ALA A 570 41.02 37.08 19.02
CA ALA A 570 41.79 36.58 20.16
C ALA A 570 40.90 35.99 21.28
N SER A 571 39.73 36.57 21.50
CA SER A 571 38.70 36.07 22.40
C SER A 571 38.24 34.66 22.01
N SER A 572 37.91 34.44 20.74
CA SER A 572 37.50 33.14 20.19
C SER A 572 38.62 32.10 20.25
N LYS A 573 39.87 32.51 19.96
CA LYS A 573 41.04 31.63 20.09
C LYS A 573 41.27 31.18 21.54
N ASN A 574 41.20 32.09 22.50
CA ASN A 574 41.33 31.74 23.92
C ASN A 574 40.25 30.75 24.38
N VAL A 575 39.02 30.90 23.89
CA VAL A 575 37.94 29.94 24.18
C VAL A 575 38.24 28.59 23.52
N ALA A 576 38.61 28.57 22.25
CA ALA A 576 38.94 27.35 21.51
C ALA A 576 40.13 26.59 22.13
N GLU A 577 41.16 27.28 22.61
CA GLU A 577 42.29 26.67 23.34
C GLU A 577 41.85 26.01 24.65
N ASN A 578 40.92 26.62 25.38
CA ASN A 578 40.39 26.03 26.61
C ASN A 578 39.48 24.82 26.32
N VAL A 579 38.69 24.87 25.24
CA VAL A 579 37.90 23.72 24.77
C VAL A 579 38.82 22.58 24.33
N GLU A 580 39.90 22.88 23.60
CA GLU A 580 40.87 21.87 23.18
C GLU A 580 41.52 21.16 24.38
N LYS A 581 41.87 21.89 25.45
CA LYS A 581 42.39 21.25 26.69
C LYS A 581 41.41 20.24 27.28
N VAL A 582 40.10 20.55 27.23
CA VAL A 582 39.05 19.62 27.69
C VAL A 582 38.98 18.39 26.78
N PHE A 583 39.06 18.56 25.46
CA PHE A 583 39.08 17.42 24.53
C PHE A 583 40.34 16.58 24.67
N GLN A 584 41.51 17.17 24.94
CA GLN A 584 42.74 16.41 25.21
C GLN A 584 42.65 15.58 26.50
N ASP A 585 42.06 16.13 27.56
CA ASP A 585 41.76 15.36 28.78
C ASP A 585 40.79 14.20 28.48
N LEU A 586 39.73 14.47 27.72
CA LEU A 586 38.77 13.45 27.33
C LEU A 586 39.39 12.36 26.44
N ASP A 587 40.27 12.71 25.50
CA ASP A 587 41.01 11.74 24.70
C ASP A 587 41.89 10.84 25.57
N GLN A 588 42.60 11.41 26.55
CA GLN A 588 43.40 10.63 27.50
C GLN A 588 42.53 9.68 28.30
N LYS A 589 41.38 10.14 28.79
CA LYS A 589 40.42 9.30 29.51
C LYS A 589 39.84 8.19 28.64
N VAL A 590 39.61 8.42 27.36
CA VAL A 590 39.20 7.37 26.42
C VAL A 590 40.32 6.35 26.24
N LEU A 591 41.56 6.81 26.03
CA LEU A 591 42.74 5.95 25.87
C LEU A 591 43.02 5.09 27.12
N SER A 592 42.83 5.64 28.32
CA SER A 592 43.00 4.90 29.58
C SER A 592 41.78 4.08 30.00
N GLY A 593 40.67 4.15 29.27
CA GLY A 593 39.42 3.46 29.60
C GLY A 593 38.71 4.01 30.85
N THR A 594 38.99 5.25 31.23
CA THR A 594 38.43 5.91 32.44
C THR A 594 37.36 6.95 32.13
N ALA A 595 37.07 7.23 30.85
CA ALA A 595 36.02 8.17 30.45
C ALA A 595 34.64 7.66 30.88
N THR A 596 33.86 8.52 31.53
CA THR A 596 32.47 8.23 31.89
C THR A 596 31.53 8.41 30.70
N LYS A 597 30.34 7.81 30.78
CA LYS A 597 29.33 7.94 29.73
C LYS A 597 28.84 9.39 29.59
N GLU A 598 28.74 10.11 30.70
CA GLU A 598 28.36 11.51 30.77
C GLU A 598 29.41 12.39 30.07
N GLU A 599 30.70 12.16 30.34
CA GLU A 599 31.80 12.89 29.68
C GLU A 599 31.81 12.68 28.18
N LEU A 600 31.63 11.43 27.72
CA LEU A 600 31.52 11.14 26.29
C LEU A 600 30.31 11.81 25.66
N THR A 601 29.17 11.82 26.35
CA THR A 601 27.94 12.45 25.85
C THR A 601 28.10 13.97 25.74
N MET A 602 28.79 14.62 26.69
CA MET A 602 29.07 16.06 26.61
C MET A 602 30.07 16.43 25.52
N GLY A 603 31.01 15.54 25.20
CA GLY A 603 31.99 15.75 24.14
C GLY A 603 31.48 15.46 22.73
N SER A 604 30.42 14.65 22.59
CA SER A 604 29.84 14.21 21.31
C SER A 604 29.17 15.35 20.56
#